data_AF-A0A534WLX1-F1
#
_entry.id   AF-A0A534WLX1-F1
#
_cell.length_a   1.000
_cell.length_b   1.000
_cell.length_c   1.000
_cell.angle_alpha   90.00
_cell.angle_beta   90.00
_cell.angle_gamma   90.00
#
_symmetry.space_group_name_H-M   'P 1'
#
loop_
_entity.id
_entity.type
_entity.pdbx_description
1 polymer ?
#
loop_
_entity_poly.entity_id
_entity_poly.type
_entity_poly.pdbx_seq_one_letter_code
_entity_poly.pdbx_strand_id
1 'polypeptide(L)'
;MIESRLMYSFPLRAALLLPLMATTMARAEQPPAPCHPNPDAVADAAAVGARGDIAPLPAPLRDQLVRLAERPHSVLPVQARAEADLASQLFQYYLLDSTGFEPNVFTSRIPGVNDAAQLTATGGNCGLPVVGAVRVVLEPKPGLPTDPTDPRAFIDVFTDISGLFVINNESGWYEGWMIHDVTVPAIDPVARPDGHAHFGAILPRDAALLARMGAGNNVPGHTFTVDGKKPRFPGASDHFPDAQTNVVPIYLSMGAFNALQQSDAHAYWEFNYLGTNWVHPLYELPFTGGFPDRLGAAPDTFADGEIGKLQSIVPGSGPNGVRNDPRRLGDDPNLPRDPDKFDGTVDAQREFRQRGIPSGLANEIFLDVYVRRASFEPWERNLQQRLFDAYAVEVTRVDQNGDGIISAPEGDIDTPTDGFADNTRLYLSPTVFERFAVTREINDGLLAPRFSPSQRAWVLSGARVAVSPAIPASAGRDADDR
;
A
#
# COMPACT_ATOMS: atom_id res chain seq x y z
N MET A 1 -69.22 -48.65 8.34
CA MET A 1 -69.66 -47.39 7.71
C MET A 1 -68.38 -46.66 7.33
N ILE A 2 -67.75 -46.94 6.18
CA ILE A 2 -68.20 -46.59 4.82
C ILE A 2 -68.96 -45.27 4.84
N GLU A 3 -68.27 -44.18 4.52
CA GLU A 3 -68.56 -43.35 3.36
C GLU A 3 -67.43 -42.31 3.21
N SER A 4 -66.62 -42.40 2.14
CA SER A 4 -66.76 -41.58 0.90
C SER A 4 -65.82 -40.35 1.01
N ARG A 5 -65.07 -39.88 0.01
CA ARG A 5 -65.14 -39.99 -1.45
C ARG A 5 -63.85 -39.43 -2.06
N LEU A 6 -63.51 -40.00 -3.22
CA LEU A 6 -62.87 -39.44 -4.42
C LEU A 6 -61.54 -38.69 -4.36
N MET A 7 -60.59 -39.33 -5.04
CA MET A 7 -59.56 -38.74 -5.89
C MET A 7 -60.11 -37.59 -6.76
N TYR A 8 -59.41 -36.46 -6.73
CA TYR A 8 -59.32 -35.54 -7.86
C TYR A 8 -57.84 -35.23 -8.13
N SER A 9 -57.39 -35.71 -9.27
CA SER A 9 -56.15 -35.36 -9.93
C SER A 9 -56.14 -33.87 -10.31
N PHE A 10 -55.16 -33.11 -9.83
CA PHE A 10 -54.84 -31.77 -10.31
C PHE A 10 -53.51 -31.79 -11.09
N PRO A 11 -53.43 -31.13 -12.25
CA PRO A 11 -52.25 -31.12 -13.09
C PRO A 11 -51.11 -30.30 -12.48
N LEU A 12 -49.92 -30.83 -12.64
CA LEU A 12 -48.63 -30.21 -12.37
C LEU A 12 -48.53 -28.85 -13.09
N ARG A 13 -48.63 -27.74 -12.36
CA ARG A 13 -48.12 -26.43 -12.80
C ARG A 13 -46.87 -26.13 -11.99
N ALA A 14 -45.71 -26.52 -12.53
CA ALA A 14 -44.43 -25.99 -12.07
C ALA A 14 -44.42 -24.50 -12.44
N ALA A 15 -44.70 -23.63 -11.47
CA ALA A 15 -44.41 -22.22 -11.58
C ALA A 15 -42.89 -22.06 -11.54
N LEU A 16 -42.30 -21.79 -12.71
CA LEU A 16 -40.93 -21.35 -12.82
C LEU A 16 -40.84 -19.97 -12.12
N LEU A 17 -40.46 -19.98 -10.84
CA LEU A 17 -40.01 -18.77 -10.14
C LEU A 17 -38.64 -18.41 -10.71
N LEU A 18 -38.65 -17.66 -11.81
CA LEU A 18 -37.49 -16.87 -12.22
C LEU A 18 -37.13 -15.95 -11.04
N PRO A 19 -35.89 -15.98 -10.53
CA PRO A 19 -35.46 -14.92 -9.66
C PRO A 19 -35.44 -13.66 -10.53
N LEU A 20 -36.35 -12.72 -10.25
CA LEU A 20 -36.09 -11.34 -10.62
C LEU A 20 -34.81 -10.96 -9.89
N MET A 21 -33.68 -11.05 -10.57
CA MET A 21 -32.56 -10.17 -10.26
C MET A 21 -33.10 -8.77 -10.48
N ALA A 22 -33.54 -8.16 -9.40
CA ALA A 22 -33.67 -6.73 -9.33
C ALA A 22 -32.26 -6.20 -9.58
N THR A 23 -31.97 -5.84 -10.83
CA THR A 23 -30.97 -4.83 -11.15
C THR A 23 -31.46 -3.56 -10.48
N THR A 24 -31.17 -3.41 -9.18
CA THR A 24 -31.20 -2.11 -8.56
C THR A 24 -30.14 -1.31 -9.29
N MET A 25 -30.56 -0.51 -10.27
CA MET A 25 -29.87 0.73 -10.56
C MET A 25 -29.66 1.38 -9.20
N ALA A 26 -28.42 1.38 -8.71
CA ALA A 26 -28.03 2.06 -7.50
C ALA A 26 -28.34 3.54 -7.77
N ARG A 27 -29.52 3.96 -7.30
CA ARG A 27 -29.93 5.35 -7.27
C ARG A 27 -28.91 6.07 -6.40
N ALA A 28 -28.38 7.18 -6.89
CA ALA A 28 -27.44 8.08 -6.21
C ALA A 28 -27.46 7.90 -4.70
N GLU A 29 -26.37 7.38 -4.15
CA GLU A 29 -26.25 7.04 -2.73
C GLU A 29 -26.17 8.32 -1.90
N GLN A 30 -27.33 8.93 -1.65
CA GLN A 30 -27.46 10.17 -0.89
C GLN A 30 -27.54 9.89 0.61
N PRO A 31 -27.00 10.77 1.46
CA PRO A 31 -27.12 10.63 2.89
C PRO A 31 -28.58 10.83 3.33
N PRO A 32 -29.04 10.11 4.37
CA PRO A 32 -30.35 10.36 4.95
C PRO A 32 -30.35 11.66 5.78
N ALA A 33 -31.55 12.20 6.03
CA ALA A 33 -31.73 13.28 7.00
C ALA A 33 -31.17 12.87 8.39
N PRO A 34 -30.56 13.79 9.16
CA PRO A 34 -30.54 15.24 8.97
C PRO A 34 -29.45 15.76 8.03
N CYS A 35 -28.60 14.90 7.45
CA CYS A 35 -27.59 15.34 6.50
C CYS A 35 -28.21 15.80 5.18
N HIS A 36 -27.47 16.65 4.48
CA HIS A 36 -27.92 17.24 3.23
C HIS A 36 -27.40 16.41 2.04
N PRO A 37 -28.26 16.04 1.10
CA PRO A 37 -27.83 15.38 -0.14
C PRO A 37 -27.05 16.36 -1.03
N ASN A 38 -26.32 15.82 -2.00
CA ASN A 38 -25.80 16.61 -3.11
C ASN A 38 -26.99 17.10 -3.97
N PRO A 39 -27.25 18.43 -4.05
CA PRO A 39 -28.33 18.96 -4.87
C PRO A 39 -28.10 18.77 -6.39
N ASP A 40 -26.85 18.63 -6.81
CA ASP A 40 -26.42 18.57 -8.21
C ASP A 40 -26.04 17.15 -8.67
N ALA A 41 -26.33 16.13 -7.86
CA ALA A 41 -25.88 14.74 -8.05
C ALA A 41 -26.05 14.19 -9.48
N VAL A 42 -27.18 14.46 -10.14
CA VAL A 42 -27.44 13.99 -11.51
C VAL A 42 -26.55 14.69 -12.53
N ALA A 43 -26.32 16.00 -12.37
CA ALA A 43 -25.46 16.77 -13.25
C ALA A 43 -24.00 16.37 -13.06
N ASP A 44 -23.56 16.20 -11.81
CA ASP A 44 -22.20 15.78 -11.47
C ASP A 44 -21.88 14.38 -11.98
N ALA A 45 -22.80 13.42 -11.77
CA ALA A 45 -22.69 12.07 -12.29
C ALA A 45 -22.54 12.06 -13.82
N ALA A 46 -23.36 12.85 -14.52
CA ALA A 46 -23.31 12.95 -15.97
C ALA A 46 -22.00 13.63 -16.44
N ALA A 47 -21.56 14.69 -15.76
CA ALA A 47 -20.34 15.40 -16.09
C ALA A 47 -19.10 14.51 -15.91
N VAL A 48 -19.00 13.79 -14.80
CA VAL A 48 -17.91 12.86 -14.50
C VAL A 48 -17.96 11.65 -15.41
N GLY A 49 -19.13 11.03 -15.60
CA GLY A 49 -19.28 9.84 -16.44
C GLY A 49 -18.99 10.08 -17.93
N ALA A 50 -19.17 11.31 -18.42
CA ALA A 50 -18.89 11.69 -19.79
C ALA A 50 -17.46 12.24 -20.02
N ARG A 51 -16.65 12.39 -18.96
CA ARG A 51 -15.31 12.97 -19.04
C ARG A 51 -14.36 12.05 -19.82
N GLY A 52 -13.46 12.61 -20.63
CA GLY A 52 -12.61 11.84 -21.54
C GLY A 52 -11.63 10.86 -20.86
N ASP A 53 -11.22 11.17 -19.63
CA ASP A 53 -10.38 10.32 -18.77
C ASP A 53 -11.19 9.25 -18.01
N ILE A 54 -12.54 9.33 -18.00
CA ILE A 54 -13.42 8.43 -17.24
C ILE A 54 -14.29 7.54 -18.13
N ALA A 55 -14.88 8.10 -19.19
CA ALA A 55 -15.76 7.37 -20.10
C ALA A 55 -15.18 6.04 -20.64
N PRO A 56 -13.88 5.94 -21.00
CA PRO A 56 -13.30 4.68 -21.49
C PRO A 56 -12.96 3.67 -20.38
N LEU A 57 -13.00 4.06 -19.10
CA LEU A 57 -12.55 3.21 -18.00
C LEU A 57 -13.42 1.94 -17.83
N PRO A 58 -12.87 0.87 -17.23
CA PRO A 58 -13.65 -0.32 -16.92
C PRO A 58 -14.87 0.03 -16.07
N ALA A 59 -16.01 -0.61 -16.35
CA ALA A 59 -17.28 -0.27 -15.71
C ALA A 59 -17.21 -0.21 -14.17
N PRO A 60 -16.57 -1.16 -13.45
CA PRO A 60 -16.47 -1.07 -11.99
C PRO A 60 -15.78 0.20 -11.48
N LEU A 61 -14.71 0.63 -12.16
CA LEU A 61 -13.97 1.85 -11.82
C LEU A 61 -14.76 3.10 -12.17
N ARG A 62 -15.30 3.16 -13.39
CA ARG A 62 -16.13 4.28 -13.84
C ARG A 62 -17.33 4.49 -12.93
N ASP A 63 -18.05 3.41 -12.62
CA ASP A 63 -19.26 3.47 -11.82
C ASP A 63 -18.94 3.87 -10.37
N GLN A 64 -17.77 3.47 -9.84
CA GLN A 64 -17.29 3.94 -8.53
C GLN A 64 -16.97 5.45 -8.55
N LEU A 65 -16.29 5.97 -9.58
CA LEU A 65 -16.01 7.40 -9.71
C LEU A 65 -17.30 8.24 -9.89
N VAL A 66 -18.26 7.74 -10.66
CA VAL A 66 -19.59 8.36 -10.79
C VAL A 66 -20.32 8.37 -9.45
N ARG A 67 -20.27 7.27 -8.69
CA ARG A 67 -20.83 7.20 -7.34
C ARG A 67 -20.19 8.22 -6.39
N LEU A 68 -18.89 8.46 -6.48
CA LEU A 68 -18.22 9.51 -5.70
C LEU A 68 -18.78 10.90 -6.05
N ALA A 69 -19.00 11.19 -7.34
CA ALA A 69 -19.56 12.45 -7.81
C ALA A 69 -21.03 12.67 -7.40
N GLU A 70 -21.82 11.59 -7.34
CA GLU A 70 -23.20 11.66 -6.86
C GLU A 70 -23.29 12.09 -5.40
N ARG A 71 -22.31 11.69 -4.56
CA ARG A 71 -22.33 11.94 -3.11
C ARG A 71 -21.99 13.41 -2.79
N PRO A 72 -22.30 13.90 -1.57
CA PRO A 72 -21.81 15.21 -1.12
C PRO A 72 -20.29 15.27 -1.25
N HIS A 73 -19.79 16.31 -1.90
CA HIS A 73 -18.38 16.50 -2.19
C HIS A 73 -18.03 17.99 -2.25
N SER A 74 -16.76 18.31 -2.00
CA SER A 74 -16.21 19.67 -2.13
C SER A 74 -15.74 19.90 -3.56
N VAL A 75 -15.18 18.85 -4.16
CA VAL A 75 -14.71 18.83 -5.55
C VAL A 75 -15.05 17.48 -6.17
N LEU A 76 -15.26 17.47 -7.49
CA LEU A 76 -15.44 16.23 -8.25
C LEU A 76 -14.14 15.40 -8.22
N PRO A 77 -14.21 14.07 -8.42
CA PRO A 77 -13.03 13.24 -8.58
C PRO A 77 -12.03 13.84 -9.58
N VAL A 78 -10.73 13.78 -9.27
CA VAL A 78 -9.68 14.47 -10.00
C VAL A 78 -9.70 14.08 -11.47
N GLN A 79 -9.62 15.06 -12.36
CA GLN A 79 -9.40 14.81 -13.78
C GLN A 79 -7.93 14.48 -14.00
N ALA A 80 -7.65 13.30 -14.56
CA ALA A 80 -6.31 12.98 -15.00
C ALA A 80 -6.00 13.77 -16.28
N ARG A 81 -4.90 14.52 -16.27
CA ARG A 81 -4.37 15.27 -17.41
C ARG A 81 -3.08 14.57 -17.87
N ALA A 82 -2.78 14.64 -19.16
CA ALA A 82 -1.52 14.11 -19.69
C ALA A 82 -0.40 15.13 -19.46
N GLU A 83 0.76 14.66 -19.05
CA GLU A 83 2.05 15.38 -19.01
C GLU A 83 2.91 15.09 -20.25
N ALA A 84 2.38 14.30 -21.19
CA ALA A 84 2.95 13.97 -22.47
C ALA A 84 1.99 14.31 -23.63
N ASP A 85 2.48 14.21 -24.87
CA ASP A 85 1.66 14.44 -26.07
C ASP A 85 0.58 13.36 -26.27
N LEU A 86 0.79 12.16 -25.72
CA LEU A 86 -0.15 11.06 -25.74
C LEU A 86 -0.85 10.94 -24.39
N ALA A 87 -2.09 10.45 -24.39
CA ALA A 87 -2.82 10.21 -23.15
C ALA A 87 -2.11 9.17 -22.27
N SER A 88 -2.15 9.41 -20.96
CA SER A 88 -1.80 8.45 -19.91
C SER A 88 -2.59 7.15 -20.08
N GLN A 89 -1.98 6.02 -19.76
CA GLN A 89 -2.52 4.69 -19.98
C GLN A 89 -2.83 4.00 -18.64
N LEU A 90 -4.10 3.80 -18.32
CA LEU A 90 -4.51 2.99 -17.16
C LEU A 90 -4.11 1.53 -17.39
N PHE A 91 -3.25 1.02 -16.52
CA PHE A 91 -2.85 -0.39 -16.51
C PHE A 91 -3.28 -1.15 -15.25
N GLN A 92 -3.64 -0.44 -14.17
CA GLN A 92 -4.25 -1.04 -13.00
C GLN A 92 -5.05 -0.02 -12.16
N TYR A 93 -5.94 -0.51 -11.30
CA TYR A 93 -6.69 0.30 -10.36
C TYR A 93 -7.05 -0.48 -9.09
N TYR A 94 -7.51 0.24 -8.06
CA TYR A 94 -8.04 -0.32 -6.82
C TYR A 94 -9.41 0.27 -6.55
N LEU A 95 -10.35 -0.55 -6.10
CA LEU A 95 -11.60 -0.09 -5.49
C LEU A 95 -11.47 -0.26 -3.99
N LEU A 96 -11.74 0.81 -3.25
CA LEU A 96 -11.48 0.89 -1.82
C LEU A 96 -12.80 0.87 -1.04
N ASP A 97 -12.84 0.06 0.02
CA ASP A 97 -13.91 0.08 1.02
C ASP A 97 -13.37 -0.24 2.43
N SER A 98 -14.25 -0.19 3.43
CA SER A 98 -13.94 -0.34 4.85
C SER A 98 -14.18 -1.74 5.42
N THR A 99 -14.30 -2.77 4.57
CA THR A 99 -14.72 -4.14 4.97
C THR A 99 -13.62 -5.20 4.90
N GLY A 100 -12.51 -4.92 4.22
CA GLY A 100 -11.43 -5.89 3.95
C GLY A 100 -10.42 -6.12 5.08
N PHE A 101 -10.70 -5.70 6.32
CA PHE A 101 -9.77 -5.76 7.46
C PHE A 101 -10.51 -5.73 8.80
N GLU A 102 -9.80 -5.97 9.90
CA GLU A 102 -10.34 -5.94 11.26
C GLU A 102 -11.14 -4.65 11.55
N PRO A 103 -12.43 -4.73 11.91
CA PRO A 103 -13.20 -3.58 12.37
C PRO A 103 -12.52 -2.90 13.55
N ASN A 104 -12.31 -1.58 13.46
CA ASN A 104 -11.58 -0.82 14.48
C ASN A 104 -12.34 0.44 14.91
N VAL A 105 -11.76 1.20 15.84
CA VAL A 105 -12.38 2.39 16.44
C VAL A 105 -12.70 3.51 15.43
N PHE A 106 -12.08 3.50 14.25
CA PHE A 106 -12.34 4.47 13.20
C PHE A 106 -13.51 4.05 12.30
N THR A 107 -13.67 2.74 12.08
CA THR A 107 -14.62 2.17 11.13
C THR A 107 -15.86 1.55 11.77
N SER A 108 -15.85 1.29 13.08
CA SER A 108 -16.91 0.55 13.77
C SER A 108 -17.11 0.96 15.22
N ARG A 109 -18.31 0.69 15.74
CA ARG A 109 -18.63 0.81 17.16
C ARG A 109 -18.12 -0.41 17.91
N ILE A 110 -17.31 -0.16 18.92
CA ILE A 110 -16.78 -1.15 19.85
C ILE A 110 -17.42 -0.87 21.21
N PRO A 111 -18.20 -1.81 21.76
CA PRO A 111 -18.88 -1.67 23.04
C PRO A 111 -17.93 -1.22 24.16
N GLY A 112 -18.29 -0.16 24.89
CA GLY A 112 -17.52 0.38 26.00
C GLY A 112 -16.30 1.22 25.60
N VAL A 113 -15.98 1.32 24.30
CA VAL A 113 -14.81 2.09 23.81
C VAL A 113 -15.26 3.37 23.13
N ASN A 114 -16.18 3.30 22.17
CA ASN A 114 -16.59 4.44 21.35
C ASN A 114 -18.11 4.44 21.07
N ASP A 115 -18.92 3.96 22.01
CA ASP A 115 -20.39 3.81 21.90
C ASP A 115 -21.09 5.07 21.40
N ALA A 116 -20.66 6.23 21.89
CA ALA A 116 -21.24 7.54 21.60
C ALA A 116 -20.31 8.50 20.83
N ALA A 117 -19.09 8.09 20.51
CA ALA A 117 -18.16 8.93 19.74
C ALA A 117 -18.66 9.13 18.31
N GLN A 118 -18.04 9.94 17.45
CA GLN A 118 -18.27 9.85 16.00
C GLN A 118 -17.28 8.85 15.40
N LEU A 119 -17.71 8.01 14.44
CA LEU A 119 -16.77 7.17 13.69
C LEU A 119 -16.01 8.06 12.71
N THR A 120 -14.69 8.12 12.83
CA THR A 120 -13.86 9.07 12.07
C THR A 120 -13.68 8.66 10.61
N ALA A 121 -13.70 7.36 10.34
CA ALA A 121 -13.59 6.86 8.97
C ALA A 121 -14.95 6.51 8.37
N THR A 122 -15.95 6.06 9.13
CA THR A 122 -17.23 5.58 8.57
C THR A 122 -18.48 6.32 9.04
N GLY A 123 -18.32 7.41 9.79
CA GLY A 123 -19.44 8.21 10.25
C GLY A 123 -19.83 9.35 9.30
N GLY A 124 -19.02 9.63 8.27
CA GLY A 124 -19.17 10.79 7.41
C GLY A 124 -20.54 10.78 6.71
N ASN A 125 -21.07 11.96 6.40
CA ASN A 125 -22.32 12.08 5.64
C ASN A 125 -23.47 11.22 6.23
N CYS A 126 -23.69 11.31 7.55
CA CYS A 126 -24.71 10.52 8.26
C CYS A 126 -24.54 9.00 8.14
N GLY A 127 -23.29 8.52 8.10
CA GLY A 127 -22.98 7.09 8.11
C GLY A 127 -23.07 6.43 6.73
N LEU A 128 -22.91 7.21 5.65
CA LEU A 128 -22.71 6.60 4.33
C LEU A 128 -21.43 5.74 4.35
N PRO A 129 -21.42 4.57 3.69
CA PRO A 129 -20.23 3.73 3.59
C PRO A 129 -19.08 4.49 2.96
N VAL A 130 -17.87 4.40 3.51
CA VAL A 130 -16.72 5.07 2.88
C VAL A 130 -16.15 4.20 1.80
N VAL A 131 -15.95 4.86 0.66
CA VAL A 131 -15.57 4.21 -0.58
C VAL A 131 -14.61 5.11 -1.33
N GLY A 132 -13.76 4.50 -2.14
CA GLY A 132 -12.82 5.23 -2.97
C GLY A 132 -12.37 4.44 -4.17
N ALA A 133 -11.58 5.09 -5.00
CA ALA A 133 -10.91 4.49 -6.13
C ALA A 133 -9.48 5.04 -6.21
N VAL A 134 -8.57 4.18 -6.67
CA VAL A 134 -7.20 4.58 -7.00
C VAL A 134 -6.94 4.18 -8.44
N ARG A 135 -6.59 5.14 -9.28
CA ARG A 135 -6.20 4.93 -10.68
C ARG A 135 -4.67 4.96 -10.75
N VAL A 136 -4.07 3.97 -11.42
CA VAL A 136 -2.63 3.94 -11.66
C VAL A 136 -2.42 3.94 -13.16
N VAL A 137 -1.81 5.01 -13.67
CA VAL A 137 -1.64 5.25 -15.10
C VAL A 137 -0.17 5.39 -15.44
N LEU A 138 0.23 4.89 -16.61
CA LEU A 138 1.55 5.13 -17.17
C LEU A 138 1.50 6.40 -18.01
N GLU A 139 2.42 7.31 -17.78
CA GLU A 139 2.60 8.49 -18.61
C GLU A 139 3.65 8.22 -19.70
N PRO A 140 3.30 8.30 -20.99
CA PRO A 140 4.22 7.98 -22.08
C PRO A 140 5.15 9.16 -22.40
N LYS A 141 5.93 9.63 -21.40
CA LYS A 141 6.87 10.74 -21.58
C LYS A 141 7.96 10.40 -22.61
N PRO A 142 8.37 11.33 -23.49
CA PRO A 142 9.41 11.07 -24.47
C PRO A 142 10.72 10.60 -23.84
N GLY A 143 11.25 9.47 -24.32
CA GLY A 143 12.52 8.91 -23.84
C GLY A 143 12.42 8.02 -22.60
N LEU A 144 11.23 7.91 -21.98
CA LEU A 144 10.99 6.97 -20.88
C LEU A 144 10.33 5.67 -21.37
N PRO A 145 10.49 4.55 -20.64
CA PRO A 145 9.83 3.30 -20.96
C PRO A 145 8.30 3.43 -20.94
N THR A 146 7.65 2.66 -21.82
CA THR A 146 6.18 2.56 -21.91
C THR A 146 5.65 1.21 -21.42
N ASP A 147 6.53 0.38 -20.86
CA ASP A 147 6.18 -0.84 -20.16
C ASP A 147 5.95 -0.50 -18.68
N PRO A 148 4.72 -0.65 -18.13
CA PRO A 148 4.44 -0.33 -16.73
C PRO A 148 5.14 -1.29 -15.76
N THR A 149 5.80 -2.33 -16.25
CA THR A 149 6.62 -3.19 -15.40
C THR A 149 8.01 -2.62 -15.13
N ASP A 150 8.49 -1.68 -15.96
CA ASP A 150 9.81 -1.06 -15.82
C ASP A 150 9.79 0.00 -14.70
N PRO A 151 10.66 -0.09 -13.68
CA PRO A 151 10.74 0.92 -12.62
C PRO A 151 11.19 2.32 -13.09
N ARG A 152 11.68 2.45 -14.34
CA ARG A 152 11.96 3.76 -14.98
C ARG A 152 10.74 4.38 -15.65
N ALA A 153 9.64 3.65 -15.79
CA ALA A 153 8.41 4.21 -16.33
C ALA A 153 7.88 5.32 -15.41
N PHE A 154 7.30 6.36 -16.01
CA PHE A 154 6.67 7.44 -15.27
C PHE A 154 5.23 7.05 -14.97
N ILE A 155 4.88 6.91 -13.69
CA ILE A 155 3.59 6.40 -13.26
C ILE A 155 2.90 7.43 -12.38
N ASP A 156 1.65 7.73 -12.69
CA ASP A 156 0.81 8.62 -11.90
C ASP A 156 -0.26 7.84 -11.16
N VAL A 157 -0.50 8.25 -9.92
CA VAL A 157 -1.48 7.63 -9.02
C VAL A 157 -2.49 8.69 -8.58
N PHE A 158 -3.75 8.49 -8.94
CA PHE A 158 -4.86 9.35 -8.55
C PHE A 158 -5.73 8.62 -7.53
N THR A 159 -5.86 9.19 -6.33
CA THR A 159 -6.71 8.66 -5.25
C THR A 159 -7.91 9.55 -5.07
N ASP A 160 -9.13 8.99 -5.12
CA ASP A 160 -10.39 9.70 -4.92
C ASP A 160 -11.25 8.96 -3.89
N ILE A 161 -11.66 9.63 -2.81
CA ILE A 161 -12.36 9.00 -1.67
C ILE A 161 -13.55 9.87 -1.23
N SER A 162 -14.65 9.22 -0.84
CA SER A 162 -15.81 9.87 -0.20
C SER A 162 -16.15 9.22 1.14
N GLY A 163 -16.30 10.05 2.17
CA GLY A 163 -16.80 9.73 3.50
C GLY A 163 -15.76 9.83 4.64
N LEU A 164 -14.52 10.24 4.36
CA LEU A 164 -13.48 10.43 5.38
C LEU A 164 -13.67 11.76 6.10
N PHE A 165 -13.66 11.78 7.43
CA PHE A 165 -13.71 13.05 8.16
C PHE A 165 -12.39 13.82 8.08
N VAL A 166 -12.51 15.15 8.14
CA VAL A 166 -11.38 16.00 8.52
C VAL A 166 -10.87 15.57 9.89
N ILE A 167 -9.56 15.36 9.99
CA ILE A 167 -8.95 14.99 11.26
C ILE A 167 -8.86 16.22 12.17
N ASN A 168 -9.42 16.11 13.38
CA ASN A 168 -9.33 17.15 14.40
C ASN A 168 -7.86 17.43 14.77
N ASN A 169 -7.61 18.66 15.22
CA ASN A 169 -6.28 19.22 15.47
C ASN A 169 -5.35 18.30 16.30
N GLU A 170 -4.38 17.65 15.63
CA GLU A 170 -3.22 16.92 16.21
C GLU A 170 -2.15 16.68 15.12
N SER A 171 -2.11 17.54 14.09
CA SER A 171 -1.31 17.30 12.88
C SER A 171 -1.57 15.92 12.25
N GLY A 172 -2.79 15.38 12.31
CA GLY A 172 -3.11 14.06 11.74
C GLY A 172 -3.45 14.11 10.25
N TRP A 173 -3.24 12.98 9.57
CA TRP A 173 -3.48 12.79 8.14
C TRP A 173 -4.03 11.40 7.85
N TYR A 174 -4.50 11.21 6.61
CA TYR A 174 -4.64 9.89 6.01
C TYR A 174 -3.43 9.63 5.15
N GLU A 175 -3.00 8.37 5.08
CA GLU A 175 -1.88 7.98 4.23
C GLU A 175 -2.27 6.81 3.34
N GLY A 176 -2.01 6.95 2.04
CA GLY A 176 -2.19 5.89 1.08
C GLY A 176 -0.96 4.97 1.05
N TRP A 177 -1.19 3.67 0.91
CA TRP A 177 -0.12 2.68 0.85
C TRP A 177 -0.37 1.70 -0.28
N MET A 178 0.57 1.64 -1.23
CA MET A 178 0.69 0.49 -2.13
C MET A 178 1.45 -0.61 -1.39
N ILE A 179 0.91 -1.83 -1.41
CA ILE A 179 1.41 -2.93 -0.58
C ILE A 179 1.87 -4.09 -1.46
N HIS A 180 3.15 -4.44 -1.32
CA HIS A 180 3.72 -5.66 -1.86
C HIS A 180 3.82 -6.71 -0.75
N ASP A 181 3.27 -7.90 -0.97
CA ASP A 181 3.47 -9.02 -0.05
C ASP A 181 4.68 -9.84 -0.51
N VAL A 182 5.61 -10.09 0.41
CA VAL A 182 6.84 -10.83 0.13
C VAL A 182 6.51 -12.15 -0.58
N THR A 183 7.21 -12.43 -1.68
CA THR A 183 7.09 -13.69 -2.42
C THR A 183 8.32 -14.56 -2.16
N VAL A 184 8.16 -15.88 -2.26
CA VAL A 184 9.28 -16.80 -2.19
C VAL A 184 10.02 -16.73 -3.53
N PRO A 185 11.30 -16.30 -3.55
CA PRO A 185 12.03 -16.10 -4.80
C PRO A 185 12.48 -17.44 -5.42
N ALA A 186 13.04 -17.33 -6.62
CA ALA A 186 13.68 -18.47 -7.29
C ALA A 186 14.89 -19.00 -6.50
N ILE A 187 15.20 -20.28 -6.72
CA ILE A 187 16.37 -20.93 -6.13
C ILE A 187 17.59 -20.64 -6.99
N ASP A 188 18.63 -20.08 -6.38
CA ASP A 188 19.97 -20.02 -6.96
C ASP A 188 20.87 -21.02 -6.23
N PRO A 189 21.45 -22.03 -6.91
CA PRO A 189 22.37 -22.97 -6.27
C PRO A 189 23.73 -22.35 -5.91
N VAL A 190 24.05 -21.17 -6.45
CA VAL A 190 25.33 -20.49 -6.23
C VAL A 190 25.17 -19.50 -5.09
N ALA A 191 25.97 -19.69 -4.04
CA ALA A 191 26.08 -18.70 -2.97
C ALA A 191 27.10 -17.61 -3.33
N ARG A 192 26.88 -16.42 -2.79
CA ARG A 192 27.90 -15.36 -2.69
C ARG A 192 29.16 -15.89 -1.97
N PRO A 193 30.32 -15.23 -2.11
CA PRO A 193 31.56 -15.62 -1.41
C PRO A 193 31.44 -15.69 0.12
N ASP A 194 30.54 -14.88 0.70
CA ASP A 194 30.22 -14.88 2.14
C ASP A 194 29.25 -16.01 2.56
N GLY A 195 28.79 -16.82 1.60
CA GLY A 195 27.87 -17.93 1.82
C GLY A 195 26.39 -17.55 1.77
N HIS A 196 26.04 -16.28 1.57
CA HIS A 196 24.66 -15.81 1.47
C HIS A 196 24.08 -16.02 0.06
N ALA A 197 22.75 -15.88 -0.07
CA ALA A 197 22.09 -15.90 -1.38
C ALA A 197 22.41 -14.63 -2.17
N HIS A 198 22.33 -14.70 -3.51
CA HIS A 198 22.34 -13.49 -4.35
C HIS A 198 21.04 -12.69 -4.19
N PHE A 199 21.11 -11.41 -4.56
CA PHE A 199 19.97 -10.49 -4.55
C PHE A 199 18.76 -11.10 -5.26
N GLY A 200 17.59 -11.07 -4.62
CA GLY A 200 16.35 -11.59 -5.18
C GLY A 200 16.28 -13.12 -5.29
N ALA A 201 17.18 -13.87 -4.64
CA ALA A 201 17.19 -15.34 -4.66
C ALA A 201 17.20 -15.96 -3.24
N ILE A 202 16.98 -17.28 -3.19
CA ILE A 202 17.21 -18.13 -2.02
C ILE A 202 18.13 -19.30 -2.39
N LEU A 203 18.82 -19.88 -1.40
CA LEU A 203 19.65 -21.06 -1.63
C LEU A 203 18.83 -22.35 -1.47
N PRO A 204 19.30 -23.50 -2.00
CA PRO A 204 18.59 -24.78 -1.87
C PRO A 204 18.27 -25.18 -0.42
N ARG A 205 19.13 -24.78 0.53
CA ARG A 205 18.91 -25.03 1.96
C ARG A 205 17.77 -24.21 2.56
N ASP A 206 17.56 -22.98 2.09
CA ASP A 206 16.43 -22.15 2.51
C ASP A 206 15.14 -22.73 1.95
N ALA A 207 15.11 -23.04 0.65
CA ALA A 207 13.95 -23.66 0.01
C ALA A 207 13.54 -24.97 0.70
N ALA A 208 14.51 -25.80 1.11
CA ALA A 208 14.25 -27.02 1.86
C ALA A 208 13.65 -26.78 3.25
N LEU A 209 14.02 -25.70 3.94
CA LEU A 209 13.39 -25.31 5.21
C LEU A 209 11.98 -24.75 5.00
N LEU A 210 11.82 -23.86 4.03
CA LEU A 210 10.54 -23.21 3.71
C LEU A 210 9.48 -24.23 3.30
N ALA A 211 9.83 -25.20 2.45
CA ALA A 211 8.92 -26.25 2.00
C ALA A 211 8.43 -27.16 3.14
N ARG A 212 9.14 -27.20 4.28
CA ARG A 212 8.75 -27.96 5.49
C ARG A 212 7.92 -27.14 6.48
N MET A 213 7.75 -25.83 6.26
CA MET A 213 6.94 -24.99 7.14
C MET A 213 5.46 -25.28 6.95
N GLY A 214 4.72 -25.39 8.06
CA GLY A 214 3.27 -25.47 8.05
C GLY A 214 2.72 -26.55 7.13
N ALA A 215 1.95 -26.13 6.14
CA ALA A 215 1.33 -26.98 5.13
C ALA A 215 2.11 -27.02 3.80
N GLY A 216 3.33 -26.47 3.75
CA GLY A 216 4.18 -26.45 2.57
C GLY A 216 3.83 -25.36 1.55
N ASN A 217 3.19 -24.26 1.97
CA ASN A 217 2.87 -23.15 1.04
C ASN A 217 4.11 -22.43 0.50
N ASN A 218 5.17 -22.31 1.30
CA ASN A 218 6.31 -21.47 1.00
C ASN A 218 7.26 -22.16 0.01
N VAL A 219 6.89 -22.16 -1.26
CA VAL A 219 7.69 -22.63 -2.40
C VAL A 219 7.85 -21.49 -3.43
N PRO A 220 8.90 -21.50 -4.29
CA PRO A 220 9.17 -20.42 -5.23
C PRO A 220 7.93 -19.99 -6.05
N GLY A 221 7.73 -18.68 -6.16
CA GLY A 221 6.60 -18.06 -6.86
C GLY A 221 5.33 -17.89 -6.03
N HIS A 222 5.25 -18.47 -4.83
CA HIS A 222 4.12 -18.26 -3.92
C HIS A 222 4.33 -17.02 -3.04
N THR A 223 3.24 -16.39 -2.61
CA THR A 223 3.27 -15.42 -1.50
C THR A 223 3.78 -16.13 -0.24
N PHE A 224 4.83 -15.57 0.37
CA PHE A 224 5.39 -16.07 1.61
C PHE A 224 4.39 -15.90 2.76
N THR A 225 4.35 -16.90 3.64
CA THR A 225 3.54 -16.87 4.86
C THR A 225 4.39 -17.23 6.07
N VAL A 226 4.23 -16.50 7.17
CA VAL A 226 5.03 -16.70 8.39
C VAL A 226 4.80 -18.08 9.03
N ASP A 227 3.65 -18.71 8.79
CA ASP A 227 3.28 -20.01 9.34
C ASP A 227 3.34 -21.17 8.31
N GLY A 228 3.70 -20.89 7.06
CA GLY A 228 3.79 -21.88 5.98
C GLY A 228 2.45 -22.47 5.53
N LYS A 229 1.31 -21.86 5.91
CA LYS A 229 -0.03 -22.24 5.43
C LYS A 229 -0.41 -21.40 4.21
N LYS A 230 -1.60 -21.66 3.64
CA LYS A 230 -2.13 -20.84 2.56
C LYS A 230 -2.16 -19.35 2.97
N PRO A 231 -1.90 -18.40 2.06
CA PRO A 231 -2.05 -16.97 2.35
C PRO A 231 -3.44 -16.66 2.90
N ARG A 232 -3.44 -16.00 4.05
CA ARG A 232 -4.57 -15.33 4.66
C ARG A 232 -4.22 -13.84 4.69
N PHE A 233 -4.77 -13.11 3.74
CA PHE A 233 -4.73 -11.66 3.71
C PHE A 233 -5.58 -11.06 4.84
N PRO A 234 -5.44 -9.75 5.13
CA PRO A 234 -6.37 -9.03 5.99
C PRO A 234 -7.83 -9.34 5.73
N GLY A 235 -8.63 -9.37 6.79
CA GLY A 235 -10.06 -9.60 6.67
C GLY A 235 -10.84 -9.21 7.92
N ALA A 236 -12.16 -9.04 7.79
CA ALA A 236 -13.03 -8.61 8.88
C ALA A 236 -13.09 -9.56 10.09
N SER A 237 -12.65 -10.81 9.93
CA SER A 237 -12.55 -11.78 11.01
C SER A 237 -11.23 -11.71 11.77
N ASP A 238 -10.29 -10.87 11.35
CA ASP A 238 -9.04 -10.68 12.06
C ASP A 238 -9.30 -10.04 13.44
N HIS A 239 -8.44 -10.34 14.40
CA HIS A 239 -8.50 -9.82 15.75
C HIS A 239 -7.08 -9.65 16.30
N PHE A 240 -6.74 -8.45 16.76
CA PHE A 240 -5.40 -8.16 17.26
C PHE A 240 -5.33 -8.48 18.77
N PRO A 241 -4.25 -9.13 19.26
CA PRO A 241 -3.06 -9.59 18.53
C PRO A 241 -3.09 -11.06 18.07
N ASP A 242 -4.12 -11.84 18.43
CA ASP A 242 -4.10 -13.31 18.36
C ASP A 242 -4.48 -13.91 17.01
N ALA A 243 -5.19 -13.18 16.14
CA ALA A 243 -5.65 -13.67 14.85
C ALA A 243 -5.49 -12.66 13.71
N GLN A 244 -4.25 -12.43 13.24
CA GLN A 244 -3.94 -11.49 12.15
C GLN A 244 -3.43 -12.17 10.87
N THR A 245 -3.60 -11.53 9.72
CA THR A 245 -2.95 -11.90 8.44
C THR A 245 -1.59 -12.60 8.59
N ASN A 246 -1.35 -13.64 7.79
CA ASN A 246 -0.09 -14.43 7.86
C ASN A 246 0.92 -14.08 6.75
N VAL A 247 0.62 -13.09 5.91
CA VAL A 247 1.56 -12.57 4.90
C VAL A 247 2.46 -11.48 5.49
N VAL A 248 3.56 -11.16 4.80
CA VAL A 248 4.51 -10.11 5.21
C VAL A 248 4.41 -8.93 4.24
N PRO A 249 3.77 -7.82 4.65
CA PRO A 249 3.57 -6.65 3.78
C PRO A 249 4.76 -5.68 3.83
N ILE A 250 5.14 -5.17 2.65
CA ILE A 250 5.99 -4.00 2.45
C ILE A 250 5.09 -2.85 2.04
N TYR A 251 5.09 -1.77 2.84
CA TYR A 251 4.25 -0.60 2.62
C TYR A 251 5.05 0.51 1.95
N LEU A 252 4.59 0.92 0.77
CA LEU A 252 5.15 2.03 0.01
C LEU A 252 4.15 3.19 0.02
N SER A 253 4.58 4.33 0.56
CA SER A 253 3.70 5.49 0.78
C SER A 253 3.31 6.15 -0.54
N MET A 254 2.02 6.42 -0.70
CA MET A 254 1.41 7.18 -1.79
C MET A 254 1.00 8.58 -1.33
N GLY A 255 1.74 9.11 -0.36
CA GLY A 255 1.54 10.44 0.18
C GLY A 255 0.50 10.54 1.27
N ALA A 256 0.68 11.57 2.09
CA ALA A 256 -0.24 12.00 3.12
C ALA A 256 -1.25 13.01 2.56
N PHE A 257 -2.52 12.88 2.94
CA PHE A 257 -3.58 13.81 2.57
C PHE A 257 -4.57 13.97 3.73
N ASN A 258 -5.40 15.01 3.67
CA ASN A 258 -6.51 15.18 4.61
C ASN A 258 -7.82 15.31 3.84
N ALA A 259 -8.93 15.09 4.54
CA ALA A 259 -10.24 15.30 3.93
C ALA A 259 -10.51 16.81 3.73
N LEU A 260 -11.30 17.09 2.70
CA LEU A 260 -11.85 18.39 2.37
C LEU A 260 -13.16 18.62 3.14
N GLN A 261 -13.79 19.77 2.92
CA GLN A 261 -14.94 20.25 3.69
C GLN A 261 -16.15 19.30 3.71
N GLN A 262 -16.35 18.48 2.67
CA GLN A 262 -17.49 17.59 2.51
C GLN A 262 -17.16 16.10 2.72
N SER A 263 -16.13 15.84 3.54
CA SER A 263 -15.66 14.47 3.83
C SER A 263 -15.16 13.71 2.60
N ASP A 264 -14.75 14.41 1.54
CA ASP A 264 -14.08 13.87 0.37
C ASP A 264 -12.57 14.11 0.45
N ALA A 265 -11.76 13.22 -0.12
CA ALA A 265 -10.31 13.38 -0.18
C ALA A 265 -9.84 12.96 -1.57
N HIS A 266 -9.10 13.84 -2.22
CA HIS A 266 -8.52 13.55 -3.53
C HIS A 266 -7.05 13.93 -3.55
N ALA A 267 -6.21 13.06 -4.08
CA ALA A 267 -4.76 13.19 -4.08
C ALA A 267 -4.15 12.70 -5.40
N TYR A 268 -3.01 13.30 -5.73
CA TYR A 268 -2.14 12.93 -6.84
C TYR A 268 -0.77 12.54 -6.27
N TRP A 269 -0.15 11.52 -6.86
CA TRP A 269 1.17 11.06 -6.47
C TRP A 269 1.92 10.49 -7.67
N GLU A 270 3.19 10.87 -7.81
CA GLU A 270 4.11 10.28 -8.80
C GLU A 270 4.77 9.04 -8.21
N PHE A 271 4.69 7.91 -8.90
CA PHE A 271 5.43 6.69 -8.57
C PHE A 271 6.62 6.57 -9.53
N ASN A 272 7.83 6.79 -9.02
CA ASN A 272 9.07 6.74 -9.81
C ASN A 272 10.27 6.39 -8.90
N TYR A 273 11.41 6.04 -9.50
CA TYR A 273 12.63 5.73 -8.75
C TYR A 273 13.27 6.96 -8.08
N LEU A 274 12.90 8.18 -8.48
CA LEU A 274 13.45 9.46 -8.03
C LEU A 274 12.88 9.91 -6.66
N GLY A 275 12.76 8.98 -5.70
CA GLY A 275 12.39 9.29 -4.31
C GLY A 275 11.01 8.84 -3.87
N THR A 276 10.12 8.38 -4.76
CA THR A 276 8.77 7.93 -4.37
C THR A 276 8.55 6.42 -4.41
N ASN A 277 9.35 5.66 -5.18
CA ASN A 277 9.44 4.20 -5.12
C ASN A 277 10.40 3.76 -3.99
N TRP A 278 10.24 4.38 -2.82
CA TRP A 278 11.08 4.23 -1.65
C TRP A 278 10.21 3.86 -0.44
N VAL A 279 10.71 2.97 0.40
CA VAL A 279 10.04 2.45 1.59
C VAL A 279 10.68 3.08 2.82
N HIS A 280 9.86 3.32 3.85
CA HIS A 280 10.34 3.79 5.15
C HIS A 280 11.47 2.89 5.69
N PRO A 281 12.36 3.41 6.56
CA PRO A 281 13.42 2.61 7.14
C PRO A 281 12.82 1.48 7.97
N LEU A 282 12.99 0.25 7.51
CA LEU A 282 12.30 -0.92 8.06
C LEU A 282 12.64 -1.16 9.54
N TYR A 283 13.80 -0.70 10.01
CA TYR A 283 14.18 -0.77 11.43
C TYR A 283 13.27 0.05 12.36
N GLU A 284 12.34 0.87 11.84
CA GLU A 284 11.28 1.50 12.64
C GLU A 284 10.11 0.56 12.97
N LEU A 285 9.91 -0.52 12.20
CA LEU A 285 8.76 -1.42 12.37
C LEU A 285 8.60 -1.97 13.80
N PRO A 286 9.68 -2.39 14.50
CA PRO A 286 9.61 -2.84 15.89
C PRO A 286 9.13 -1.77 16.88
N PHE A 287 8.84 -0.55 16.45
CA PHE A 287 8.44 0.57 17.30
C PHE A 287 7.09 1.17 16.90
N THR A 288 6.39 0.53 15.95
CA THR A 288 5.07 0.98 15.48
C THR A 288 3.92 0.43 16.32
N GLY A 289 4.14 -0.65 17.09
CA GLY A 289 3.15 -1.26 17.99
C GLY A 289 2.57 -2.60 17.52
N GLY A 290 2.78 -3.00 16.25
CA GLY A 290 2.22 -4.24 15.70
C GLY A 290 3.23 -5.33 15.36
N PHE A 291 4.52 -5.12 15.64
CA PHE A 291 5.59 -6.04 15.28
C PHE A 291 5.72 -7.20 16.31
N PRO A 292 6.09 -8.41 15.87
CA PRO A 292 6.34 -9.53 16.77
C PRO A 292 7.85 -9.70 17.07
N ASP A 293 8.17 -10.13 18.30
CA ASP A 293 9.54 -10.47 18.70
C ASP A 293 10.13 -11.67 17.94
N ARG A 294 9.27 -12.59 17.47
CA ARG A 294 9.69 -13.85 16.84
C ARG A 294 8.85 -14.16 15.62
N LEU A 295 9.46 -14.83 14.65
CA LEU A 295 8.76 -15.30 13.46
C LEU A 295 7.57 -16.20 13.82
N GLY A 296 6.38 -15.81 13.38
CA GLY A 296 5.12 -16.54 13.61
C GLY A 296 4.54 -16.38 15.02
N ALA A 297 5.14 -15.55 15.88
CA ALA A 297 4.51 -15.14 17.14
C ALA A 297 3.43 -14.08 16.90
N ALA A 298 2.56 -13.91 17.90
CA ALA A 298 1.63 -12.79 17.91
C ALA A 298 2.40 -11.47 18.08
N PRO A 299 1.92 -10.35 17.52
CA PRO A 299 2.43 -9.01 17.82
C PRO A 299 2.47 -8.73 19.33
N ASP A 300 3.60 -8.21 19.81
CA ASP A 300 3.86 -7.94 21.23
C ASP A 300 4.51 -6.57 21.52
N THR A 301 5.02 -5.86 20.50
CA THR A 301 5.59 -4.50 20.63
C THR A 301 4.76 -3.53 21.49
N PHE A 302 3.43 -3.53 21.35
CA PHE A 302 2.57 -2.69 22.19
C PHE A 302 2.60 -3.12 23.67
N ALA A 303 2.52 -4.42 23.94
CA ALA A 303 2.54 -4.96 25.30
C ALA A 303 3.90 -4.75 25.98
N ASP A 304 4.98 -4.79 25.21
CA ASP A 304 6.35 -4.55 25.67
C ASP A 304 6.70 -3.05 25.83
N GLY A 305 5.73 -2.17 25.52
CA GLY A 305 5.85 -0.73 25.67
C GLY A 305 6.92 -0.14 24.76
N GLU A 306 7.07 -0.68 23.55
CA GLU A 306 8.14 -0.32 22.61
C GLU A 306 7.79 0.80 21.63
N ILE A 307 6.54 1.26 21.62
CA ILE A 307 6.09 2.31 20.70
C ILE A 307 7.00 3.55 20.79
N GLY A 308 7.56 3.95 19.65
CA GLY A 308 8.39 5.15 19.53
C GLY A 308 9.76 5.08 20.21
N LYS A 309 10.26 3.91 20.64
CA LYS A 309 11.59 3.80 21.28
C LYS A 309 12.77 4.13 20.36
N LEU A 310 12.59 4.09 19.04
CA LEU A 310 13.59 4.48 18.05
C LEU A 310 12.92 5.17 16.86
N GLN A 311 13.53 6.26 16.39
CA GLN A 311 13.09 7.04 15.24
C GLN A 311 14.26 7.28 14.28
N SER A 312 13.99 7.35 12.98
CA SER A 312 14.98 7.59 11.92
C SER A 312 15.20 9.06 11.58
N ILE A 313 14.89 9.99 12.49
CA ILE A 313 15.02 11.45 12.25
C ILE A 313 16.42 11.80 11.72
N VAL A 314 17.45 11.19 12.30
CA VAL A 314 18.80 11.18 11.74
C VAL A 314 18.97 9.87 10.95
N PRO A 315 19.16 9.94 9.62
CA PRO A 315 19.25 8.75 8.77
C PRO A 315 20.56 8.00 9.03
N GLY A 316 20.54 6.70 8.70
CA GLY A 316 21.65 5.78 8.87
C GLY A 316 21.17 4.33 8.73
N SER A 317 22.08 3.37 8.93
CA SER A 317 21.81 1.96 8.69
C SER A 317 21.24 1.20 9.90
N GLY A 318 20.50 1.92 10.75
CA GLY A 318 19.79 1.37 11.90
C GLY A 318 20.67 1.05 13.13
N PRO A 319 20.11 0.39 14.15
CA PRO A 319 20.78 0.20 15.46
C PRO A 319 22.11 -0.54 15.43
N ASN A 320 22.26 -1.49 14.51
CA ASN A 320 23.46 -2.34 14.34
C ASN A 320 24.36 -1.86 13.19
N GLY A 321 23.98 -0.77 12.51
CA GLY A 321 24.74 -0.14 11.46
C GLY A 321 25.40 1.16 11.91
N VAL A 322 25.53 2.09 10.97
CA VAL A 322 26.14 3.41 11.16
C VAL A 322 25.16 4.33 11.87
N ARG A 323 25.64 4.96 12.95
CA ARG A 323 24.92 6.01 13.68
C ARG A 323 25.54 7.36 13.36
N ASN A 324 24.72 8.25 12.83
CA ASN A 324 25.18 9.52 12.29
C ASN A 324 25.06 10.69 13.26
N ASP A 325 25.85 11.73 13.02
CA ASP A 325 25.83 12.96 13.81
C ASP A 325 24.63 13.84 13.37
N PRO A 326 23.67 14.15 14.26
CA PRO A 326 22.52 15.01 13.93
C PRO A 326 22.94 16.40 13.44
N ARG A 327 24.12 16.90 13.85
CA ARG A 327 24.61 18.22 13.41
C ARG A 327 25.03 18.23 11.94
N ARG A 328 25.28 17.05 11.36
CA ARG A 328 25.71 16.89 9.96
C ARG A 328 24.59 16.36 9.06
N LEU A 329 23.83 15.38 9.55
CA LEU A 329 22.88 14.61 8.76
C LEU A 329 21.43 14.76 9.23
N GLY A 330 21.19 15.55 10.29
CA GLY A 330 19.86 16.01 10.65
C GLY A 330 19.34 17.12 9.73
N ASP A 331 18.14 17.58 10.05
CA ASP A 331 17.46 18.67 9.33
C ASP A 331 18.01 20.03 9.79
N ASP A 332 19.01 20.54 9.04
CA ASP A 332 19.55 21.90 9.22
C ASP A 332 18.48 22.93 8.80
N PRO A 333 18.09 23.90 9.65
CA PRO A 333 17.15 24.95 9.28
C PRO A 333 17.57 25.80 8.06
N ASN A 334 18.86 25.86 7.74
CA ASN A 334 19.37 26.56 6.55
C ASN A 334 19.46 25.67 5.31
N LEU A 335 19.34 24.35 5.49
CA LEU A 335 19.33 23.35 4.43
C LEU A 335 18.38 22.22 4.84
N PRO A 336 17.06 22.49 4.86
CA PRO A 336 16.08 21.47 5.19
C PRO A 336 16.23 20.27 4.25
N ARG A 337 15.93 19.06 4.74
CA ARG A 337 15.86 17.89 3.88
C ARG A 337 14.73 18.08 2.87
N ASP A 338 15.05 17.78 1.62
CA ASP A 338 14.12 17.94 0.51
C ASP A 338 14.32 16.78 -0.47
N PRO A 339 13.46 15.74 -0.38
CA PRO A 339 13.51 14.60 -1.29
C PRO A 339 13.39 15.00 -2.77
N ASP A 340 12.74 16.11 -3.11
CA ASP A 340 12.56 16.55 -4.50
C ASP A 340 13.91 16.89 -5.15
N LYS A 341 14.94 17.21 -4.36
CA LYS A 341 16.31 17.41 -4.86
C LYS A 341 16.92 16.14 -5.47
N PHE A 342 16.23 14.98 -5.43
CA PHE A 342 16.67 13.77 -6.10
C PHE A 342 16.87 13.98 -7.60
N ASP A 343 15.98 14.73 -8.26
CA ASP A 343 15.97 14.97 -9.70
C ASP A 343 17.05 15.98 -10.18
N GLY A 344 17.83 16.51 -9.24
CA GLY A 344 18.86 17.50 -9.52
C GLY A 344 19.94 16.98 -10.48
N THR A 345 20.31 17.79 -11.46
CA THR A 345 21.32 17.44 -12.48
C THR A 345 22.78 17.57 -12.02
N VAL A 346 23.00 17.98 -10.76
CA VAL A 346 24.32 18.12 -10.14
C VAL A 346 24.34 17.29 -8.86
N ASP A 347 25.10 16.20 -8.83
CA ASP A 347 25.10 15.24 -7.73
C ASP A 347 25.38 15.87 -6.35
N ALA A 348 26.30 16.84 -6.29
CA ALA A 348 26.62 17.55 -5.06
C ALA A 348 25.46 18.40 -4.50
N GLN A 349 24.40 18.61 -5.29
CA GLN A 349 23.19 19.32 -4.88
C GLN A 349 22.05 18.37 -4.54
N ARG A 350 22.12 17.10 -4.93
CA ARG A 350 21.05 16.12 -4.68
C ARG A 350 20.94 15.79 -3.20
N GLU A 351 19.78 15.29 -2.78
CA GLU A 351 19.57 14.94 -1.36
C GLU A 351 20.42 13.74 -0.96
N PHE A 352 21.13 13.88 0.17
CA PHE A 352 22.07 12.89 0.68
C PHE A 352 21.65 12.35 2.06
N ARG A 353 20.54 12.85 2.62
CA ARG A 353 20.01 12.48 3.94
C ARG A 353 18.70 11.71 3.81
N GLN A 354 18.54 10.88 2.78
CA GLN A 354 17.32 10.09 2.61
C GLN A 354 17.08 9.19 3.82
N ARG A 355 15.85 9.16 4.32
CA ARG A 355 15.46 8.29 5.46
C ARG A 355 14.98 6.92 4.98
N GLY A 356 14.30 6.90 3.83
CA GLY A 356 13.82 5.67 3.22
C GLY A 356 14.93 4.91 2.48
N ILE A 357 14.57 3.75 1.97
CA ILE A 357 15.39 2.93 1.09
C ILE A 357 14.60 2.52 -0.16
N PRO A 358 15.26 2.24 -1.29
CA PRO A 358 14.57 1.74 -2.48
C PRO A 358 13.72 0.49 -2.19
N SER A 359 12.54 0.37 -2.81
CA SER A 359 11.55 -0.67 -2.46
C SER A 359 12.02 -2.11 -2.72
N GLY A 360 12.85 -2.34 -3.73
CA GLY A 360 13.48 -3.62 -4.00
C GLY A 360 14.55 -3.98 -2.96
N LEU A 361 15.27 -2.98 -2.43
CA LEU A 361 16.19 -3.18 -1.30
C LEU A 361 15.41 -3.53 -0.02
N ALA A 362 14.26 -2.88 0.22
CA ALA A 362 13.38 -3.24 1.32
C ALA A 362 12.89 -4.70 1.21
N ASN A 363 12.54 -5.14 -0.01
CA ASN A 363 12.19 -6.54 -0.25
C ASN A 363 13.37 -7.49 0.02
N GLU A 364 14.57 -7.15 -0.44
CA GLU A 364 15.79 -7.92 -0.18
C GLU A 364 16.06 -8.10 1.32
N ILE A 365 15.94 -7.02 2.10
CA ILE A 365 16.05 -7.06 3.57
C ILE A 365 15.02 -8.01 4.16
N PHE A 366 13.76 -7.94 3.69
CA PHE A 366 12.73 -8.87 4.15
C PHE A 366 12.98 -10.33 3.74
N LEU A 367 13.65 -10.58 2.60
CA LEU A 367 14.09 -11.93 2.27
C LEU A 367 15.08 -12.47 3.30
N ASP A 368 16.05 -11.66 3.74
CA ASP A 368 16.99 -12.05 4.81
C ASP A 368 16.30 -12.27 6.17
N VAL A 369 15.38 -11.38 6.53
CA VAL A 369 14.65 -11.46 7.80
C VAL A 369 13.74 -12.69 7.86
N TYR A 370 12.92 -12.91 6.83
CA TYR A 370 11.80 -13.86 6.88
C TYR A 370 12.04 -15.17 6.10
N VAL A 371 12.72 -15.09 4.95
CA VAL A 371 12.71 -16.17 3.94
C VAL A 371 14.00 -17.00 3.98
N ARG A 372 15.16 -16.36 4.12
CA ARG A 372 16.50 -16.97 4.09
C ARG A 372 16.92 -17.57 5.43
N ARG A 373 16.09 -18.48 5.94
CA ARG A 373 16.19 -19.05 7.30
C ARG A 373 17.44 -19.91 7.54
N ALA A 374 18.10 -20.38 6.49
CA ALA A 374 19.32 -21.18 6.56
C ALA A 374 20.55 -20.43 6.04
N SER A 375 20.38 -19.43 5.17
CA SER A 375 21.49 -18.67 4.61
C SER A 375 21.76 -17.34 5.29
N PHE A 376 20.80 -16.77 6.00
CA PHE A 376 20.97 -15.53 6.77
C PHE A 376 20.70 -15.80 8.26
N GLU A 377 21.75 -15.66 9.07
CA GLU A 377 21.72 -15.78 10.54
C GLU A 377 20.87 -16.95 11.07
N PRO A 378 21.16 -18.22 10.72
CA PRO A 378 20.27 -19.35 11.00
C PRO A 378 19.99 -19.61 12.49
N TRP A 379 20.80 -19.02 13.38
CA TRP A 379 20.71 -19.14 14.83
C TRP A 379 19.93 -18.02 15.50
N GLU A 380 19.75 -16.88 14.83
CA GLU A 380 19.03 -15.75 15.42
C GLU A 380 17.52 -16.02 15.38
N ARG A 381 16.86 -15.75 16.51
CA ARG A 381 15.43 -16.02 16.75
C ARG A 381 14.65 -14.76 17.09
N ASN A 382 15.32 -13.71 17.55
CA ASN A 382 14.76 -12.39 17.74
C ASN A 382 14.64 -11.71 16.36
N LEU A 383 13.40 -11.42 15.97
CA LEU A 383 13.08 -10.87 14.66
C LEU A 383 13.56 -9.43 14.50
N GLN A 384 13.52 -8.64 15.58
CA GLN A 384 14.05 -7.28 15.62
C GLN A 384 15.57 -7.28 15.36
N GLN A 385 16.33 -8.17 16.00
CA GLN A 385 17.77 -8.31 15.78
C GLN A 385 18.06 -8.69 14.33
N ARG A 386 17.38 -9.72 13.78
CA ARG A 386 17.52 -10.10 12.36
C ARG A 386 17.24 -8.91 11.43
N LEU A 387 16.22 -8.12 11.73
CA LEU A 387 15.84 -6.95 10.94
C LEU A 387 16.92 -5.87 10.95
N PHE A 388 17.48 -5.58 12.12
CA PHE A 388 18.57 -4.60 12.24
C PHE A 388 19.83 -5.06 11.53
N ASP A 389 20.19 -6.34 11.65
CA ASP A 389 21.37 -6.91 10.99
C ASP A 389 21.19 -6.97 9.48
N ALA A 390 20.02 -7.43 9.00
CA ALA A 390 19.71 -7.48 7.56
C ALA A 390 19.70 -6.08 6.94
N TYR A 391 19.08 -5.10 7.61
CA TYR A 391 19.09 -3.71 7.15
C TYR A 391 20.51 -3.17 7.04
N ALA A 392 21.34 -3.36 8.07
CA ALA A 392 22.71 -2.89 8.07
C ALA A 392 23.54 -3.54 6.95
N VAL A 393 23.49 -4.86 6.82
CA VAL A 393 24.26 -5.63 5.84
C VAL A 393 23.88 -5.25 4.40
N GLU A 394 22.58 -5.19 4.10
CA GLU A 394 22.13 -4.92 2.73
C GLU A 394 22.29 -3.44 2.36
N VAL A 395 22.15 -2.50 3.31
CA VAL A 395 22.52 -1.09 3.06
C VAL A 395 24.01 -0.94 2.78
N THR A 396 24.89 -1.59 3.54
CA THR A 396 26.35 -1.53 3.32
C THR A 396 26.79 -2.01 1.93
N ARG A 397 26.00 -2.84 1.25
CA ARG A 397 26.31 -3.28 -0.12
C ARG A 397 26.07 -2.19 -1.17
N VAL A 398 25.15 -1.29 -0.90
CA VAL A 398 24.73 -0.22 -1.82
C VAL A 398 25.41 1.10 -1.47
N ASP A 399 25.56 1.40 -0.18
CA ASP A 399 26.26 2.56 0.35
C ASP A 399 27.73 2.57 -0.09
N GLN A 400 28.07 3.55 -0.93
CA GLN A 400 29.40 3.65 -1.55
C GLN A 400 30.38 4.46 -0.68
N ASN A 401 29.87 5.26 0.25
CA ASN A 401 30.65 6.21 1.03
C ASN A 401 30.82 5.80 2.51
N GLY A 402 30.04 4.81 2.97
CA GLY A 402 30.13 4.20 4.30
C GLY A 402 29.40 4.96 5.40
N ASP A 403 28.49 5.88 5.09
CA ASP A 403 27.69 6.64 6.07
C ASP A 403 26.39 5.94 6.49
N GLY A 404 26.09 4.78 5.91
CA GLY A 404 24.89 3.99 6.16
C GLY A 404 23.61 4.60 5.60
N ILE A 405 23.70 5.55 4.67
CA ILE A 405 22.57 6.17 3.99
C ILE A 405 22.63 5.77 2.51
N ILE A 406 21.47 5.55 1.89
CA ILE A 406 21.39 5.47 0.43
C ILE A 406 21.00 6.85 -0.06
N SER A 407 22.00 7.66 -0.42
CA SER A 407 21.78 9.00 -0.98
C SER A 407 21.09 8.94 -2.35
N ALA A 408 20.61 10.08 -2.85
CA ALA A 408 20.04 10.13 -4.19
C ALA A 408 21.02 9.66 -5.30
N PRO A 409 22.30 10.08 -5.32
CA PRO A 409 23.27 9.52 -6.27
C PRO A 409 23.51 8.01 -6.12
N GLU A 410 23.59 7.49 -4.89
CA GLU A 410 23.83 6.06 -4.65
C GLU A 410 22.62 5.20 -4.99
N GLY A 411 21.42 5.73 -4.75
CA GLY A 411 20.15 5.08 -5.06
C GLY A 411 19.73 5.25 -6.52
N ASP A 412 20.32 6.19 -7.26
CA ASP A 412 20.01 6.42 -8.67
C ASP A 412 20.00 5.12 -9.45
N ILE A 413 18.97 4.91 -10.27
CA ILE A 413 18.73 3.63 -10.92
C ILE A 413 19.84 3.27 -11.92
N ASP A 414 20.56 4.25 -12.46
CA ASP A 414 21.66 4.03 -13.38
C ASP A 414 23.03 3.94 -12.68
N THR A 415 23.08 4.14 -11.36
CA THR A 415 24.31 3.99 -10.58
C THR A 415 24.64 2.50 -10.37
N PRO A 416 25.88 2.06 -10.65
CA PRO A 416 26.32 0.70 -10.35
C PRO A 416 26.63 0.53 -8.85
N THR A 417 26.01 -0.46 -8.20
CA THR A 417 26.30 -0.84 -6.80
C THR A 417 26.30 -2.36 -6.63
N ASP A 418 26.90 -2.87 -5.54
CA ASP A 418 26.99 -4.31 -5.21
C ASP A 418 27.44 -5.22 -6.37
N GLY A 419 28.29 -4.70 -7.27
CA GLY A 419 28.79 -5.45 -8.43
C GLY A 419 27.82 -5.57 -9.61
N PHE A 420 26.66 -4.91 -9.57
CA PHE A 420 25.73 -4.82 -10.69
C PHE A 420 26.05 -3.62 -11.58
N ALA A 421 25.67 -3.71 -12.85
CA ALA A 421 25.89 -2.62 -13.82
C ALA A 421 25.03 -1.38 -13.53
N ASP A 422 23.88 -1.57 -12.87
CA ASP A 422 22.94 -0.53 -12.48
C ASP A 422 22.11 -0.97 -11.27
N ASN A 423 21.24 -0.08 -10.79
CA ASN A 423 20.40 -0.22 -9.61
C ASN A 423 18.95 -0.62 -9.91
N THR A 424 18.62 -1.11 -11.10
CA THR A 424 17.26 -1.52 -11.46
C THR A 424 16.64 -2.47 -10.43
N ARG A 425 17.44 -3.40 -9.90
CA ARG A 425 17.04 -4.38 -8.87
C ARG A 425 16.61 -3.75 -7.53
N LEU A 426 17.04 -2.53 -7.23
CA LEU A 426 16.69 -1.82 -6.00
C LEU A 426 15.24 -1.32 -6.01
N TYR A 427 14.53 -1.43 -7.14
CA TYR A 427 13.18 -0.91 -7.29
C TYR A 427 12.19 -2.00 -7.68
N LEU A 428 11.12 -2.13 -6.90
CA LEU A 428 9.99 -2.98 -7.26
C LEU A 428 9.20 -2.37 -8.42
N SER A 429 8.70 -3.23 -9.29
CA SER A 429 7.81 -2.86 -10.37
C SER A 429 6.47 -2.31 -9.81
N PRO A 430 5.88 -1.27 -10.42
CA PRO A 430 4.54 -0.78 -10.06
C PRO A 430 3.46 -1.86 -10.06
N THR A 431 3.66 -2.93 -10.84
CA THR A 431 2.70 -4.02 -11.01
C THR A 431 2.71 -5.04 -9.87
N VAL A 432 3.73 -5.07 -9.00
CA VAL A 432 3.81 -6.09 -7.92
C VAL A 432 3.11 -5.70 -6.63
N PHE A 433 2.57 -4.48 -6.57
CA PHE A 433 1.75 -4.02 -5.46
C PHE A 433 0.33 -4.52 -5.67
N GLU A 434 -0.04 -5.60 -4.99
CA GLU A 434 -1.30 -6.31 -5.20
C GLU A 434 -2.44 -5.73 -4.36
N ARG A 435 -2.12 -4.87 -3.38
CA ARG A 435 -3.08 -4.32 -2.43
C ARG A 435 -2.84 -2.84 -2.22
N PHE A 436 -3.89 -2.14 -1.85
CA PHE A 436 -3.85 -0.76 -1.42
C PHE A 436 -4.55 -0.64 -0.08
N ALA A 437 -4.00 0.16 0.83
CA ALA A 437 -4.67 0.53 2.07
C ALA A 437 -4.59 2.04 2.29
N VAL A 438 -5.57 2.59 2.98
CA VAL A 438 -5.48 3.92 3.57
C VAL A 438 -5.47 3.75 5.07
N THR A 439 -4.52 4.39 5.74
CA THR A 439 -4.48 4.45 7.21
C THR A 439 -4.88 5.83 7.71
N ARG A 440 -5.33 5.90 8.96
CA ARG A 440 -5.44 7.16 9.70
C ARG A 440 -4.23 7.29 10.60
N GLU A 441 -3.45 8.35 10.38
CA GLU A 441 -2.20 8.62 11.08
C GLU A 441 -2.27 9.90 11.93
N ILE A 442 -1.38 9.92 12.91
CA ILE A 442 -1.01 11.10 13.70
C ILE A 442 0.51 11.16 13.71
N ASN A 443 1.09 12.32 14.01
CA ASN A 443 2.53 12.43 14.11
C ASN A 443 3.06 11.68 15.37
N ASP A 444 3.55 10.46 15.18
CA ASP A 444 4.28 9.67 16.18
C ASP A 444 5.81 9.69 15.96
N GLY A 445 6.26 10.48 14.97
CA GLY A 445 7.65 10.67 14.57
C GLY A 445 8.25 9.52 13.75
N LEU A 446 7.49 8.46 13.49
CA LEU A 446 7.89 7.36 12.60
C LEU A 446 7.45 7.66 11.16
N LEU A 447 8.15 7.09 10.18
CA LEU A 447 7.70 6.99 8.80
C LEU A 447 7.00 5.66 8.53
N ALA A 448 7.30 4.64 9.32
CA ALA A 448 6.61 3.37 9.25
C ALA A 448 5.12 3.53 9.65
N PRO A 449 4.17 2.85 8.97
CA PRO A 449 2.76 2.94 9.31
C PRO A 449 2.51 2.54 10.77
N ARG A 450 1.67 3.31 11.45
CA ARG A 450 1.36 3.04 12.85
C ARG A 450 0.67 1.69 13.01
N PHE A 451 1.06 0.98 14.07
CA PHE A 451 0.64 -0.38 14.37
C PHE A 451 0.98 -1.42 13.29
N SER A 452 1.87 -1.14 12.34
CA SER A 452 2.32 -2.12 11.36
C SER A 452 3.02 -3.32 12.02
N PRO A 453 2.93 -4.54 11.46
CA PRO A 453 2.11 -4.97 10.33
C PRO A 453 0.63 -5.26 10.65
N SER A 454 0.07 -4.82 11.79
CA SER A 454 -1.37 -4.96 12.06
C SER A 454 -2.23 -4.02 11.19
N GLN A 455 -3.55 -4.26 11.21
CA GLN A 455 -4.53 -3.47 10.46
C GLN A 455 -5.22 -2.39 11.32
N ARG A 456 -4.73 -2.15 12.53
CA ARG A 456 -5.43 -1.32 13.53
C ARG A 456 -5.58 0.15 13.13
N ALA A 457 -4.70 0.64 12.26
CA ALA A 457 -4.76 1.99 11.70
C ALA A 457 -5.55 2.09 10.39
N TRP A 458 -5.96 0.96 9.79
CA TRP A 458 -6.57 0.95 8.46
C TRP A 458 -7.98 1.56 8.50
N VAL A 459 -8.32 2.29 7.45
CA VAL A 459 -9.65 2.89 7.24
C VAL A 459 -10.28 2.46 5.92
N LEU A 460 -9.46 2.17 4.91
CA LEU A 460 -9.87 1.65 3.62
C LEU A 460 -8.87 0.61 3.13
N SER A 461 -9.33 -0.35 2.32
CA SER A 461 -8.47 -1.29 1.62
C SER A 461 -9.08 -1.72 0.29
N GLY A 462 -8.23 -2.16 -0.64
CA GLY A 462 -8.64 -2.74 -1.92
C GLY A 462 -7.57 -3.66 -2.50
N ALA A 463 -8.00 -4.55 -3.40
CA ALA A 463 -7.10 -5.40 -4.18
C ALA A 463 -6.88 -4.80 -5.58
N ARG A 464 -5.70 -5.06 -6.15
CA ARG A 464 -5.35 -4.62 -7.51
C ARG A 464 -6.26 -5.29 -8.53
N VAL A 465 -6.76 -4.49 -9.46
CA VAL A 465 -7.37 -4.97 -10.70
C VAL A 465 -6.50 -4.53 -11.87
N ALA A 466 -5.89 -5.50 -12.57
CA ALA A 466 -5.09 -5.24 -13.75
C ALA A 466 -5.99 -4.90 -14.96
N VAL A 467 -5.48 -4.05 -15.86
CA VAL A 467 -6.13 -3.65 -17.11
C VAL A 467 -5.18 -3.99 -18.25
N SER A 468 -5.56 -4.98 -19.05
CA SER A 468 -4.75 -5.48 -20.17
C SER A 468 -5.62 -5.70 -21.41
N PRO A 469 -5.30 -5.06 -22.55
CA PRO A 469 -4.27 -4.03 -22.71
C PRO A 469 -4.59 -2.79 -21.87
N ALA A 470 -3.56 -1.98 -21.58
CA ALA A 470 -3.75 -0.67 -20.97
C ALA A 470 -4.60 0.23 -21.89
N ILE A 471 -5.34 1.16 -21.30
CA ILE A 471 -6.29 2.02 -22.03
C ILE A 471 -6.06 3.51 -21.74
N PRO A 472 -6.37 4.43 -22.66
CA PRO A 472 -6.30 5.86 -22.41
C PRO A 472 -7.16 6.26 -21.20
N ALA A 473 -6.58 7.05 -20.30
CA ALA A 473 -7.19 7.42 -19.02
C ALA A 473 -6.84 8.84 -18.56
N SER A 474 -6.49 9.74 -19.50
CA SER A 474 -6.37 11.16 -19.25
C SER A 474 -6.98 11.99 -20.38
N ALA A 475 -7.31 13.24 -20.08
CA ALA A 475 -7.91 14.17 -21.03
C ALA A 475 -7.40 15.60 -20.81
N GLY A 476 -6.97 16.24 -21.89
CA GLY A 476 -6.28 17.52 -21.84
C GLY A 476 -4.82 17.37 -21.40
N ARG A 477 -4.10 18.49 -21.37
CA ARG A 477 -2.69 18.56 -20.98
C ARG A 477 -2.57 19.23 -19.62
N ASP A 478 -1.65 18.75 -18.80
CA ASP A 478 -1.28 19.40 -17.55
C ASP A 478 -0.34 20.59 -17.79
N ALA A 479 0.01 21.32 -16.73
CA ALA A 479 0.97 22.42 -16.79
C ALA A 479 2.41 21.93 -16.60
N ASP A 480 2.60 20.75 -15.99
CA ASP A 480 3.91 20.13 -15.83
C ASP A 480 4.26 19.28 -17.07
N ASP A 481 5.14 19.81 -17.92
CA ASP A 481 5.67 19.15 -19.11
C ASP A 481 7.14 18.68 -18.88
N ARG A 482 7.60 18.61 -17.61
CA ARG A 482 8.98 18.28 -17.26
C ARG A 482 9.40 16.87 -17.70
#